data_AF-A0A081D886-F1
#
_entry.id   AF-A0A081D886-F1
#
_cell.length_a   1.000
_cell.length_b   1.000
_cell.length_c   1.000
_cell.angle_alpha   90.00
_cell.angle_beta   90.00
_cell.angle_gamma   90.00
#
_symmetry.space_group_name_H-M   'P 1'
#
loop_
_entity.id
_entity.type
_entity.pdbx_description
1 polymer ?
#
loop_
_entity_poly.entity_id
_entity_poly.type
_entity_poly.pdbx_seq_one_letter_code
_entity_poly.pdbx_strand_id
1 'polypeptide(L)'
;MLTYAMRGHGRRANLYTDYTFGLWNDGDLVTFAKAYSGLTDAEFRKIDAWIKKNTLERFGPVRSVTPHHVFEIAFEGIAPSKRHKSGVATRFPRILRWRTDKPIEEANTLDDLKALIPKDGGFLKDE
;
A
#
# COMPACT_ATOMS: atom_id res chain seq x y z
N MET A 1 -2.47 1.50 4.86
CA MET A 1 -2.29 0.34 5.77
C MET A 1 -1.77 -0.86 4.99
N LEU A 2 -0.76 -1.59 5.46
CA LEU A 2 -0.35 -2.87 4.84
C LEU A 2 -1.40 -3.97 5.08
N THR A 3 -1.91 -4.58 4.01
CA THR A 3 -2.95 -5.63 4.08
C THR A 3 -2.52 -6.96 3.49
N TYR A 4 -1.68 -6.93 2.45
CA TYR A 4 -1.07 -8.13 1.88
C TYR A 4 0.39 -7.90 1.56
N ALA A 5 1.14 -8.99 1.52
CA ALA A 5 2.51 -8.98 1.03
C ALA A 5 2.81 -10.20 0.16
N MET A 6 3.55 -9.98 -0.92
CA MET A 6 4.04 -11.01 -1.83
C MET A 6 5.57 -11.09 -1.75
N ARG A 7 6.10 -12.30 -1.94
CA ARG A 7 7.55 -12.49 -2.04
C ARG A 7 8.10 -11.67 -3.20
N GLY A 8 9.26 -11.05 -2.98
CA GLY A 8 10.00 -10.35 -4.01
C GLY A 8 10.56 -11.31 -5.07
N HIS A 9 11.28 -10.73 -6.03
CA HIS A 9 11.99 -11.47 -7.07
C HIS A 9 13.49 -11.17 -7.01
N GLY A 10 14.31 -11.97 -7.71
CA GLY A 10 15.76 -11.77 -7.79
C GLY A 10 16.45 -11.79 -6.43
N ARG A 11 17.29 -10.79 -6.15
CA ARG A 11 18.09 -10.68 -4.91
C ARG A 11 17.25 -10.69 -3.62
N ARG A 12 15.96 -10.34 -3.69
CA ARG A 12 15.04 -10.32 -2.55
C ARG A 12 13.98 -11.43 -2.57
N ALA A 13 14.20 -12.51 -3.33
CA ALA A 13 13.23 -13.61 -3.46
C ALA A 13 12.81 -14.29 -2.14
N ASN A 14 13.65 -14.18 -1.10
CA ASN A 14 13.37 -14.75 0.23
C ASN A 14 12.66 -13.79 1.19
N LEU A 15 12.38 -12.56 0.76
CA LEU A 15 11.72 -11.53 1.55
C LEU A 15 10.35 -11.22 0.97
N TYR A 16 9.40 -10.86 1.83
CA TYR A 16 8.18 -10.18 1.42
C TYR A 16 8.48 -8.70 1.17
N THR A 17 8.41 -8.28 -0.09
CA THR A 17 8.78 -6.90 -0.49
C THR A 17 7.79 -6.24 -1.42
N ASP A 18 6.85 -6.96 -2.01
CA ASP A 18 5.74 -6.38 -2.78
C ASP A 18 4.52 -6.26 -1.87
N TYR A 19 4.18 -5.03 -1.50
CA TYR A 19 3.17 -4.71 -0.49
C TYR A 19 1.91 -4.17 -1.13
N THR A 20 0.76 -4.67 -0.66
CA THR A 20 -0.56 -4.15 -1.00
C THR A 20 -1.06 -3.29 0.14
N PHE A 21 -1.58 -2.11 -0.20
CA PHE A 21 -2.06 -1.13 0.76
C PHE A 21 -3.56 -0.90 0.66
N GLY A 22 -4.20 -0.84 1.82
CA GLY A 22 -5.59 -0.45 1.99
C GLY A 22 -5.76 0.93 2.64
N LEU A 23 -6.88 1.57 2.34
CA LEU A 23 -7.43 2.77 2.97
C LEU A 23 -8.70 2.42 3.72
N TRP A 24 -9.04 3.19 4.76
CA TRP A 24 -10.30 3.01 5.47
C TRP A 24 -11.50 3.39 4.60
N ASN A 25 -12.53 2.56 4.59
CA ASN A 25 -13.81 2.80 3.95
C ASN A 25 -14.90 2.11 4.78
N ASP A 26 -15.70 2.89 5.50
CA ASP A 26 -16.83 2.40 6.30
C ASP A 26 -16.46 1.29 7.30
N GLY A 27 -15.29 1.40 7.94
CA GLY A 27 -14.79 0.42 8.91
C GLY A 27 -13.99 -0.74 8.31
N ASP A 28 -13.99 -0.88 6.98
CA ASP A 28 -13.20 -1.87 6.26
C ASP A 28 -11.99 -1.24 5.55
N LEU A 29 -11.00 -2.06 5.18
CA LEU A 29 -9.87 -1.62 4.36
C LEU A 29 -10.06 -2.00 2.89
N VAL A 30 -10.04 -1.00 2.01
CA VAL A 30 -10.12 -1.20 0.56
C VAL A 30 -8.76 -0.97 -0.10
N THR A 31 -8.33 -1.94 -0.90
CA THR A 31 -7.06 -1.86 -1.64
C THR A 31 -7.07 -0.71 -2.63
N PHE A 32 -6.02 0.14 -2.59
CA PHE A 32 -5.84 1.23 -3.55
C PHE A 32 -4.51 1.16 -4.30
N ALA A 33 -3.46 0.60 -3.70
CA ALA A 33 -2.12 0.60 -4.27
C ALA A 33 -1.33 -0.67 -3.96
N LYS A 34 -0.35 -0.94 -4.81
CA LYS A 34 0.73 -1.89 -4.57
C LYS A 34 2.07 -1.21 -4.78
N ALA A 35 3.03 -1.40 -3.89
CA ALA A 35 4.38 -0.86 -4.07
C ALA A 35 5.45 -1.81 -3.53
N TYR A 36 6.62 -1.78 -4.16
CA TYR A 36 7.74 -2.68 -3.89
C TYR A 36 9.09 -1.95 -3.67
N SER A 37 9.06 -0.63 -3.68
CA SER A 37 10.22 0.25 -3.60
C SER A 37 10.03 1.34 -2.56
N GLY A 38 11.15 1.96 -2.16
CA GLY A 38 11.16 3.14 -1.30
C GLY A 38 11.43 2.89 0.19
N LEU A 39 11.72 1.63 0.58
CA LEU A 39 12.23 1.30 1.90
C LEU A 39 13.71 0.91 1.85
N THR A 40 14.40 1.11 2.97
CA THR A 40 15.76 0.61 3.17
C THR A 40 15.78 -0.91 3.35
N ASP A 41 16.93 -1.54 3.12
CA ASP A 41 17.12 -2.97 3.36
C ASP A 41 16.85 -3.36 4.83
N ALA A 42 17.15 -2.46 5.78
CA ALA A 42 16.88 -2.70 7.19
C ALA A 42 15.38 -2.72 7.50
N GLU A 43 14.60 -1.81 6.90
CA GLU A 43 13.14 -1.76 7.04
C GLU A 43 12.47 -2.97 6.39
N PHE A 44 12.88 -3.34 5.18
CA PHE A 44 12.36 -4.55 4.52
C PHE A 44 12.53 -5.80 5.40
N ARG A 45 13.68 -5.96 6.06
CA ARG A 45 13.90 -7.10 6.98
C ARG A 45 13.00 -7.05 8.21
N LYS A 46 12.76 -5.86 8.78
CA LYS A 46 11.87 -5.68 9.93
C LYS A 46 10.42 -6.05 9.57
N ILE A 47 9.94 -5.54 8.43
CA ILE A 47 8.58 -5.80 7.97
C ILE A 47 8.42 -7.27 7.56
N ASP A 48 9.40 -7.86 6.88
CA ASP A 48 9.40 -9.30 6.54
C ASP A 48 9.29 -10.19 7.79
N ALA A 49 10.08 -9.90 8.82
CA ALA A 49 10.01 -10.62 10.09
C ALA A 49 8.62 -10.48 10.76
N TRP A 50 8.01 -9.29 10.69
CA TRP A 50 6.67 -9.05 11.20
C TRP A 50 5.60 -9.79 10.37
N ILE A 51 5.67 -9.75 9.03
CA ILE A 51 4.74 -10.46 8.13
C ILE A 51 4.73 -11.96 8.41
N LYS A 52 5.91 -12.57 8.60
CA LYS A 52 6.04 -14.00 8.91
C LYS A 52 5.35 -14.39 10.21
N LYS A 53 5.31 -13.48 11.20
CA LYS A 53 4.67 -13.69 12.51
C LYS A 53 3.18 -13.35 12.52
N ASN A 54 2.72 -12.47 11.63
CA ASN A 54 1.36 -11.91 11.63
C ASN A 54 0.57 -12.25 10.36
N THR A 55 0.92 -13.35 9.71
CA THR A 55 0.16 -13.88 8.57
C THR A 55 -1.18 -14.43 9.06
N LEU A 56 -2.27 -13.98 8.44
CA LEU A 56 -3.60 -14.53 8.65
C LEU A 56 -3.86 -15.70 7.70
N GLU A 57 -3.66 -15.50 6.39
CA GLU A 57 -3.89 -16.50 5.36
C GLU A 57 -2.77 -16.55 4.33
N ARG A 58 -2.71 -17.66 3.58
CA ARG A 58 -1.66 -17.94 2.61
C ARG A 58 -2.27 -18.27 1.24
N PHE A 59 -1.85 -17.53 0.22
CA PHE A 59 -2.27 -17.73 -1.18
C PHE A 59 -1.04 -17.85 -2.07
N GLY A 60 -0.46 -19.06 -2.14
CA GLY A 60 0.81 -19.28 -2.85
C GLY A 60 1.93 -18.37 -2.29
N PRO A 61 2.50 -17.45 -3.10
CA PRO A 61 3.54 -16.51 -2.63
C PRO A 61 2.98 -15.32 -1.85
N VAL A 62 1.66 -15.15 -1.77
CA VAL A 62 0.98 -14.02 -1.13
C VAL A 62 0.56 -14.37 0.29
N ARG A 63 0.63 -13.39 1.19
CA ARG A 63 0.16 -13.46 2.58
C ARG A 63 -0.85 -12.34 2.80
N SER A 64 -2.01 -12.66 3.40
CA SER A 64 -2.80 -11.64 4.09
C SER A 64 -2.23 -11.48 5.50
N VAL A 65 -2.26 -10.26 6.04
CA VAL A 65 -1.69 -9.95 7.35
C VAL A 65 -2.66 -9.12 8.17
N THR A 66 -2.51 -9.17 9.49
CA THR A 66 -3.25 -8.29 10.40
C THR A 66 -2.95 -6.83 10.07
N PRO A 67 -3.93 -5.97 9.75
CA PRO A 67 -3.62 -4.57 9.45
C PRO A 67 -3.02 -3.87 10.68
N HIS A 68 -1.78 -3.39 10.56
CA HIS A 68 -1.03 -2.82 11.69
C HIS A 68 -0.08 -1.70 11.30
N HIS A 69 0.60 -1.81 10.15
CA HIS A 69 1.58 -0.82 9.73
C HIS A 69 0.99 0.25 8.81
N VAL A 70 1.23 1.52 9.17
CA VAL A 70 0.87 2.70 8.39
C VAL A 70 2.06 3.12 7.51
N PHE A 71 1.78 3.44 6.25
CA PHE A 71 2.78 3.86 5.28
C PHE A 71 2.29 5.10 4.54
N GLU A 72 3.23 5.98 4.22
CA GLU A 72 3.03 7.09 3.32
C GLU A 72 3.37 6.63 1.91
N ILE A 73 2.42 6.77 0.99
CA ILE A 73 2.54 6.29 -0.38
C ILE A 73 2.50 7.49 -1.32
N ALA A 74 3.56 7.68 -2.10
CA ALA A 74 3.61 8.65 -3.18
C ALA A 74 3.22 7.98 -4.50
N PHE A 75 2.63 8.73 -5.41
CA PHE A 75 2.26 8.30 -6.76
C PHE A 75 2.33 9.50 -7.71
N GLU A 76 2.56 9.25 -8.99
CA GLU A 76 2.71 10.29 -10.03
C GLU A 76 1.36 10.70 -10.64
N GLY A 77 0.33 9.88 -10.48
CA GLY A 77 -0.98 10.21 -11.03
C GLY A 77 -2.11 9.45 -10.37
N ILE A 78 -3.31 10.00 -10.48
CA ILE A 78 -4.53 9.48 -9.89
C ILE A 78 -5.69 9.70 -10.87
N ALA A 79 -6.58 8.71 -11.01
CA ALA A 79 -7.77 8.82 -11.85
C ALA A 79 -8.90 7.90 -11.36
N PRO A 80 -10.17 8.24 -11.66
CA PRO A 80 -11.29 7.32 -11.44
C PRO A 80 -11.11 6.00 -12.20
N SER A 81 -11.55 4.90 -11.61
CA SER A 81 -11.40 3.58 -12.20
C SER A 81 -12.52 2.62 -11.82
N LYS A 82 -13.22 2.07 -12.82
CA LYS A 82 -14.24 1.01 -12.62
C LYS A 82 -13.64 -0.38 -12.34
N ARG A 83 -12.32 -0.55 -12.54
CA ARG A 83 -11.62 -1.84 -12.38
C ARG A 83 -11.17 -2.09 -10.93
N HIS A 84 -10.82 -1.03 -10.22
CA HIS A 84 -10.28 -1.12 -8.87
C HIS A 84 -11.41 -1.02 -7.84
N LYS A 85 -11.36 -1.85 -6.79
CA LYS A 85 -12.39 -1.84 -5.73
C LYS A 85 -12.50 -0.48 -5.01
N SER A 86 -11.39 0.26 -4.92
CA SER A 86 -11.36 1.64 -4.43
C SER A 86 -12.11 2.64 -5.33
N GLY A 87 -12.42 2.28 -6.58
CA GLY A 87 -12.90 3.22 -7.57
C GLY A 87 -11.81 4.15 -8.12
N VAL A 88 -10.54 3.92 -7.78
CA VAL A 88 -9.40 4.80 -8.12
C VAL A 88 -8.19 3.99 -8.59
N ALA A 89 -7.53 4.48 -9.64
CA ALA A 89 -6.23 3.98 -10.09
C ALA A 89 -5.11 4.99 -9.77
N THR A 90 -4.01 4.53 -9.19
CA THR A 90 -2.79 5.31 -8.98
C THR A 90 -1.68 4.90 -9.95
N ARG A 91 -0.87 5.85 -10.43
CA ARG A 91 0.29 5.60 -11.29
C ARG A 91 1.59 5.66 -10.49
N PHE A 92 2.47 4.69 -10.74
CA PHE A 92 3.78 4.55 -10.10
C PHE A 92 3.78 4.73 -8.57
N PRO A 93 2.88 4.02 -7.84
CA PRO A 93 2.91 4.04 -6.38
C PRO A 93 4.25 3.54 -5.83
N ARG A 94 4.82 4.31 -4.90
CA ARG A 94 6.07 3.99 -4.18
C ARG A 94 5.91 4.31 -2.70
N ILE A 95 6.62 3.59 -1.85
CA ILE A 95 6.61 3.87 -0.41
C ILE A 95 7.51 5.08 -0.18
N LEU A 96 6.96 6.16 0.38
CA LEU A 96 7.76 7.32 0.74
C LEU A 96 8.36 7.15 2.14
N ARG A 97 7.55 6.64 3.08
CA ARG A 97 7.98 6.43 4.47
C ARG A 97 7.14 5.38 5.19
N TRP A 98 7.77 4.61 6.08
CA TRP A 98 7.08 3.83 7.10
C TRP A 98 6.72 4.72 8.31
N ARG A 99 5.43 4.92 8.57
CA ARG A 99 4.92 5.85 9.58
C ARG A 99 4.76 5.17 10.93
N THR A 100 5.88 4.80 11.56
CA THR A 100 5.88 4.24 12.93
C THR A 100 5.45 5.24 14.00
N ASP A 101 5.36 6.51 13.63
CA ASP A 101 4.85 7.61 14.44
C ASP A 101 3.32 7.68 14.47
N LYS A 102 2.62 6.99 13.56
CA LYS A 102 1.15 7.06 13.45
C LYS A 102 0.48 5.76 13.90
N PRO A 103 -0.62 5.85 14.69
CA PRO A 103 -1.50 4.72 14.96
C PRO A 103 -2.38 4.40 13.73
N ILE A 104 -3.03 3.24 13.74
CA ILE A 104 -3.76 2.72 12.56
C ILE A 104 -4.99 3.57 12.19
N GLU A 105 -5.59 4.20 13.20
CA GLU A 105 -6.77 5.06 13.09
C GLU A 105 -6.45 6.35 12.33
N GLU A 106 -5.17 6.73 12.26
CA GLU A 106 -4.71 7.89 11.49
C GLU A 106 -4.37 7.58 10.03
N ALA A 107 -4.54 6.34 9.57
CA ALA A 107 -4.42 6.03 8.15
C ALA A 107 -5.54 6.73 7.36
N ASN A 108 -5.22 7.17 6.13
CA ASN A 108 -6.19 7.85 5.29
C ASN A 108 -7.39 6.99 4.92
N THR A 109 -8.49 7.67 4.64
CA THR A 109 -9.73 7.10 4.14
C THR A 109 -9.76 7.03 2.61
N LEU A 110 -10.72 6.29 2.05
CA LEU A 110 -10.95 6.28 0.62
C LEU A 110 -11.38 7.66 0.09
N ASP A 111 -12.12 8.42 0.89
CA ASP A 111 -12.59 9.75 0.48
C ASP A 111 -11.44 10.77 0.44
N ASP A 112 -10.46 10.66 1.34
CA ASP A 112 -9.21 11.43 1.25
C ASP A 112 -8.53 11.21 -0.11
N LEU A 113 -8.46 9.95 -0.58
CA LEU A 113 -7.87 9.62 -1.88
C LEU A 113 -8.70 10.19 -3.03
N LYS A 114 -10.02 10.07 -3.01
CA LYS A 114 -10.90 10.61 -4.07
C LYS A 114 -10.80 12.14 -4.17
N ALA A 115 -10.60 12.83 -3.04
CA ALA A 115 -10.44 14.28 -3.01
C ALA A 115 -9.16 14.76 -3.73
N LEU A 116 -8.18 13.88 -3.95
CA LEU A 116 -6.98 14.17 -4.73
C LEU A 116 -7.18 14.10 -6.24
N ILE A 117 -8.32 13.61 -6.73
CA ILE A 117 -8.60 13.52 -8.17
C ILE A 117 -8.86 14.93 -8.71
N PRO A 118 -8.09 15.42 -9.69
CA PRO A 118 -8.33 16.72 -10.29
C PRO A 118 -9.73 16.80 -10.91
N LYS A 119 -10.44 17.90 -10.63
CA LYS A 119 -11.83 18.11 -11.08
C LYS A 119 -11.96 18.23 -12.61
N ASP A 120 -10.87 18.56 -13.28
CA ASP A 120 -10.86 18.88 -14.72
C ASP A 120 -10.50 17.66 -15.60
N GLY A 121 -10.46 16.45 -15.04
CA GLY A 121 -10.20 15.21 -15.79
C GLY A 121 -8.75 15.01 -16.25
N GLY A 122 -7.84 15.91 -15.86
CA GLY A 122 -6.40 15.77 -16.08
C GLY A 122 -5.75 14.87 -15.05
N PHE A 123 -4.73 14.12 -15.47
CA PHE A 123 -3.76 13.55 -14.51
C PHE A 123 -3.02 14.71 -13.84
N LEU A 124 -2.72 14.62 -12.55
CA LEU A 124 -1.67 15.45 -11.93
C LEU A 124 -0.42 15.27 -12.81
N LYS A 125 0.07 16.35 -13.42
CA LYS A 125 1.31 16.33 -14.19
C LYS A 125 2.46 16.49 -13.22
N ASP A 126 3.52 15.73 -13.45
CA ASP A 126 4.79 15.84 -12.75
C ASP A 126 5.30 17.30 -12.78
N GLU A 127 5.48 17.90 -11.61
CA GLU A 127 6.34 19.08 -11.41
C GLU A 127 7.74 18.62 -10.97
#